data_AF-A0A562RRK5-F1
#
_entry.id   AF-A0A562RRK5-F1
#
_cell.length_a   1.000
_cell.length_b   1.000
_cell.length_c   1.000
_cell.angle_alpha   90.00
_cell.angle_beta   90.00
_cell.angle_gamma   90.00
#
_symmetry.space_group_name_H-M   'P 1'
#
loop_
_entity.id
_entity.type
_entity.pdbx_description
1 polymer ?
#
loop_
_entity_poly.entity_id
_entity_poly.type
_entity_poly.pdbx_seq_one_letter_code
_entity_poly.pdbx_strand_id
1 'polypeptide(L)'
;MKKFILIFIPLLLFVFSGCSDSNKKHNEMNEEKDIIADRYINNKDGSVTDRETGLQWMRCSLGQSWDGNTCLGDTQKYSWDEANKAATDHFFADKNWRLPTIEELDSLVSCSSGRRDFFKKTSSGEPYGGNCQGDFLKPSINTKAFPNTMDSWYWSSSSNMEDENYAWNLSFYYGSIESSYKTNELHVRLVRIEPVTSKYIKLDENGQQLPESASSWSCIKDNDTGLIWEKKTENGGLTDLNNTYTWFNPNPEVNGGFEGYPDRGSCTESGCDTRAYVEAVNNKGLCGAHDWRIPTIEELNTLVYCSSGEREAWPPGQWGGKCMGDHQKPTIDSAYFPSTPEWSWFWSSSPSANNSDLVWGIDFDNGSGNYSSKGKSNHIRLVRSEISGSRYTKLDDNGNPLPDSATSWSCVQDNEKGIIWEEKSKDEGLRYFNNTYSWFNPVAESNGGFEGYQNKGNCTGSACDTHAYAEAINSKGLCGAHDWRIPTIEELNTLVYCGPGDRDTWHPGQWSGKCMGDYQKPTINSDYFPNTPEWSWFWSSSPSANYSNLVWGVHFGNGYIDYNGKNRSEHVRLLRSKN
;
A
#
# COMPACT_ATOMS: atom_id res chain seq x y z
N MET A 1 28.29 -6.83 70.55
CA MET A 1 29.42 -7.49 69.85
C MET A 1 28.99 -7.84 68.42
N LYS A 2 29.49 -7.09 67.43
CA LYS A 2 29.90 -7.55 66.08
C LYS A 2 30.48 -6.34 65.34
N LYS A 3 31.68 -6.53 64.80
CA LYS A 3 32.61 -5.52 64.25
C LYS A 3 32.18 -5.04 62.86
N PHE A 4 32.34 -3.74 62.61
CA PHE A 4 32.42 -3.15 61.27
C PHE A 4 33.85 -3.29 60.73
N ILE A 5 34.00 -3.61 59.44
CA ILE A 5 35.26 -3.50 58.68
C ILE A 5 34.98 -2.68 57.42
N LEU A 6 35.77 -1.61 57.25
CA LEU A 6 35.91 -0.73 56.08
C LEU A 6 37.11 -1.19 55.24
N ILE A 7 36.99 -1.21 53.90
CA ILE A 7 38.10 -1.15 52.91
C ILE A 7 37.55 -0.45 51.64
N PHE A 8 37.87 0.82 51.35
CA PHE A 8 38.97 1.38 50.52
C PHE A 8 38.93 1.08 49.00
N ILE A 9 38.65 2.12 48.19
CA ILE A 9 39.11 2.25 46.78
C ILE A 9 39.61 3.70 46.59
N PRO A 10 40.82 3.93 46.05
CA PRO A 10 41.41 5.26 45.92
C PRO A 10 41.07 5.95 44.58
N LEU A 11 41.13 7.29 44.61
CA LEU A 11 40.93 8.23 43.51
C LEU A 11 42.24 9.00 43.25
N LEU A 12 42.74 9.11 42.00
CA LEU A 12 43.73 10.12 41.54
C LEU A 12 44.02 9.93 40.02
N LEU A 13 44.25 10.92 39.14
CA LEU A 13 43.91 12.36 39.00
C LEU A 13 44.53 12.83 37.64
N PHE A 14 43.74 13.46 36.75
CA PHE A 14 44.05 14.49 35.70
C PHE A 14 45.15 14.23 34.62
N VAL A 15 45.14 14.78 33.39
CA VAL A 15 45.17 16.21 33.00
C VAL A 15 45.04 16.44 31.46
N PHE A 16 44.31 17.53 31.07
CA PHE A 16 44.25 18.39 29.85
C PHE A 16 44.14 17.86 28.40
N SER A 17 43.14 18.34 27.64
CA SER A 17 43.22 19.56 26.80
C SER A 17 41.93 19.75 25.99
N GLY A 18 41.39 20.97 25.95
CA GLY A 18 40.24 21.31 25.12
C GLY A 18 40.60 21.55 23.65
N CYS A 19 39.64 21.30 22.76
CA CYS A 19 39.07 22.32 21.87
C CYS A 19 37.88 21.73 21.10
N SER A 20 36.87 22.58 20.93
CA SER A 20 35.67 22.42 20.11
C SER A 20 36.01 22.09 18.66
N ASP A 21 35.33 21.12 18.04
CA ASP A 21 34.64 21.42 16.78
C ASP A 21 33.51 20.45 16.42
N SER A 22 32.53 21.06 15.76
CA SER A 22 31.27 20.60 15.22
C SER A 22 31.34 19.36 14.29
N ASN A 23 30.47 18.36 14.54
CA ASN A 23 29.72 17.55 13.57
C ASN A 23 29.21 16.24 14.21
N LYS A 24 28.11 16.32 14.97
CA LYS A 24 27.23 15.15 15.12
C LYS A 24 26.20 15.22 14.01
N LYS A 25 26.55 14.69 12.84
CA LYS A 25 25.54 14.13 11.93
C LYS A 25 24.83 13.02 12.72
N HIS A 26 23.54 13.18 12.93
CA HIS A 26 22.68 12.07 13.28
C HIS A 26 22.80 11.04 12.15
N ASN A 27 23.51 9.95 12.40
CA ASN A 27 23.42 8.75 11.58
C ASN A 27 22.04 8.14 11.86
N GLU A 28 21.10 8.38 10.96
CA GLU A 28 20.09 7.36 10.66
C GLU A 28 20.83 6.07 10.33
N MET A 29 20.50 4.99 11.02
CA MET A 29 21.04 3.66 10.72
C MET A 29 20.45 3.22 9.37
N ASN A 30 21.14 3.54 8.28
CA ASN A 30 21.10 2.71 7.09
C ASN A 30 21.71 1.35 7.50
N GLU A 31 20.87 0.35 7.74
CA GLU A 31 21.34 -1.04 7.65
C GLU A 31 21.76 -1.27 6.20
N GLU A 32 23.07 -1.17 5.95
CA GLU A 32 23.66 -1.62 4.71
C GLU A 32 23.30 -3.11 4.56
N LYS A 33 22.47 -3.44 3.56
CA LYS A 33 22.10 -4.84 3.29
C LYS A 33 23.40 -5.62 3.10
N ASP A 34 23.58 -6.69 3.89
CA ASP A 34 24.74 -7.58 3.78
C ASP A 34 24.64 -8.37 2.48
N ILE A 35 25.26 -7.85 1.41
CA ILE A 35 25.19 -8.41 0.06
C ILE A 35 26.46 -9.21 -0.24
N ILE A 36 26.27 -10.48 -0.58
CA ILE A 36 27.32 -11.41 -0.96
C ILE A 36 27.47 -11.37 -2.49
N ALA A 37 28.67 -10.99 -2.94
CA ALA A 37 29.06 -10.95 -4.35
C ALA A 37 28.06 -10.17 -5.23
N ASP A 38 27.60 -9.03 -4.73
CA ASP A 38 26.67 -8.08 -5.37
C ASP A 38 25.29 -8.63 -5.78
N ARG A 39 25.02 -9.93 -5.58
CA ARG A 39 23.80 -10.63 -6.01
C ARG A 39 22.95 -11.16 -4.87
N TYR A 40 23.55 -11.74 -3.84
CA TYR A 40 22.80 -12.47 -2.82
C TYR A 40 22.66 -11.64 -1.55
N ILE A 41 21.44 -11.29 -1.14
CA ILE A 41 21.18 -10.66 0.15
C ILE A 41 21.26 -11.73 1.23
N ASN A 42 22.10 -11.54 2.24
CA ASN A 42 22.18 -12.41 3.40
C ASN A 42 21.04 -12.09 4.37
N ASN A 43 20.11 -13.03 4.54
CA ASN A 43 18.94 -12.86 5.41
C ASN A 43 19.24 -13.11 6.90
N LYS A 44 20.50 -13.42 7.24
CA LYS A 44 21.00 -13.65 8.61
C LYS A 44 20.34 -14.84 9.35
N ASP A 45 19.54 -15.64 8.66
CA ASP A 45 18.83 -16.82 9.17
C ASP A 45 19.35 -18.14 8.57
N GLY A 46 20.43 -18.09 7.79
CA GLY A 46 20.97 -19.23 7.04
C GLY A 46 20.35 -19.44 5.66
N SER A 47 19.57 -18.48 5.18
CA SER A 47 19.14 -18.35 3.78
C SER A 47 19.77 -17.14 3.09
N VAL A 48 19.65 -17.09 1.76
CA VAL A 48 20.00 -15.93 0.94
C VAL A 48 18.90 -15.62 -0.07
N THR A 49 18.66 -14.33 -0.33
CA THR A 49 17.79 -13.89 -1.44
C THR A 49 18.62 -13.57 -2.66
N ASP A 50 18.31 -14.20 -3.79
CA ASP A 50 18.90 -13.89 -5.07
C ASP A 50 18.21 -12.69 -5.71
N ARG A 51 18.91 -11.56 -5.84
CA ARG A 51 18.37 -10.32 -6.40
C ARG A 51 18.06 -10.40 -7.89
N GLU A 52 18.65 -11.34 -8.61
CA GLU A 52 18.40 -11.50 -10.05
C GLU A 52 17.11 -12.27 -10.31
N THR A 53 16.80 -13.26 -9.48
CA THR A 53 15.65 -14.17 -9.68
C THR A 53 14.49 -13.90 -8.72
N GLY A 54 14.72 -13.19 -7.62
CA GLY A 54 13.75 -13.00 -6.53
C GLY A 54 13.54 -14.25 -5.67
N LEU A 55 14.32 -15.32 -5.90
CA LEU A 55 14.21 -16.58 -5.17
C LEU A 55 15.03 -16.54 -3.88
N GLN A 56 14.48 -17.14 -2.82
CA GLN A 56 15.19 -17.36 -1.57
C GLN A 56 15.70 -18.79 -1.52
N TRP A 57 16.98 -18.96 -1.23
CA TRP A 57 17.65 -20.25 -1.21
C TRP A 57 18.15 -20.58 0.19
N MET A 58 18.02 -21.85 0.58
CA MET A 58 18.80 -22.35 1.71
C MET A 58 20.28 -22.25 1.37
N ARG A 59 21.11 -21.74 2.29
CA ARG A 59 22.57 -21.71 2.12
C ARG A 59 23.19 -23.09 2.27
N CYS A 60 22.60 -23.95 3.10
CA CYS A 60 23.01 -25.34 3.26
C CYS A 60 22.24 -26.30 2.35
N SER A 61 22.90 -27.37 1.92
CA SER A 61 22.22 -28.49 1.27
C SER A 61 21.53 -29.35 2.34
N LEU A 62 20.52 -30.13 1.97
CA LEU A 62 19.87 -31.04 2.91
C LEU A 62 20.86 -32.05 3.50
N GLY A 63 20.69 -32.33 4.80
CA GLY A 63 21.62 -33.11 5.63
C GLY A 63 22.63 -32.26 6.41
N GLN A 64 22.92 -31.04 5.94
CA GLN A 64 23.79 -30.09 6.64
C GLN A 64 22.99 -29.20 7.61
N SER A 65 23.68 -28.56 8.54
CA SER A 65 23.12 -27.60 9.50
C SER A 65 23.84 -26.26 9.45
N TRP A 66 23.09 -25.16 9.57
CA TRP A 66 23.66 -23.81 9.64
C TRP A 66 24.12 -23.48 11.07
N ASP A 67 25.35 -23.01 11.25
CA ASP A 67 25.90 -22.65 12.57
C ASP A 67 25.89 -21.14 12.86
N GLY A 68 25.33 -20.34 11.95
CA GLY A 68 25.39 -18.87 11.99
C GLY A 68 26.40 -18.27 11.01
N ASN A 69 27.33 -19.07 10.46
CA ASN A 69 28.39 -18.62 9.57
C ASN A 69 28.65 -19.55 8.38
N THR A 70 28.57 -20.87 8.57
CA THR A 70 28.82 -21.88 7.55
C THR A 70 27.90 -23.10 7.69
N CYS A 71 27.96 -24.00 6.71
CA CYS A 71 27.19 -25.24 6.71
C CYS A 71 28.03 -26.39 7.29
N LEU A 72 27.58 -26.97 8.40
CA LEU A 72 28.25 -28.07 9.08
C LEU A 72 27.60 -29.42 8.76
N GLY A 73 28.39 -30.48 8.87
CA GLY A 73 27.94 -31.86 8.63
C GLY A 73 28.01 -32.28 7.16
N ASP A 74 27.66 -33.55 6.93
CA ASP A 74 27.64 -34.14 5.60
C ASP A 74 26.30 -33.92 4.92
N THR A 75 26.33 -33.76 3.60
CA THR A 75 25.12 -33.71 2.79
C THR A 75 24.47 -35.09 2.73
N GLN A 76 23.14 -35.13 2.83
CA GLN A 76 22.37 -36.34 2.59
C GLN A 76 22.03 -36.46 1.10
N LYS A 77 21.81 -37.69 0.65
CA LYS A 77 21.35 -38.00 -0.70
C LYS A 77 19.96 -38.61 -0.62
N TYR A 78 19.16 -38.35 -1.64
CA TYR A 78 17.75 -38.74 -1.70
C TYR A 78 17.44 -39.24 -3.10
N SER A 79 16.59 -40.27 -3.21
CA SER A 79 15.86 -40.51 -4.46
C SER A 79 14.99 -39.29 -4.80
N TRP A 80 14.54 -39.19 -6.04
CA TRP A 80 13.77 -38.02 -6.49
C TRP A 80 12.44 -37.85 -5.74
N ASP A 81 11.75 -38.96 -5.45
CA ASP A 81 10.50 -38.93 -4.67
C ASP A 81 10.76 -38.55 -3.21
N GLU A 82 11.83 -39.08 -2.62
CA GLU A 82 12.25 -38.71 -1.26
C GLU A 82 12.67 -37.24 -1.17
N ALA A 83 13.34 -36.71 -2.20
CA ALA A 83 13.73 -35.31 -2.27
C ALA A 83 12.51 -34.38 -2.28
N ASN A 84 11.49 -34.68 -3.10
CA ASN A 84 10.24 -33.91 -3.16
C ASN A 84 9.48 -33.96 -1.82
N LYS A 85 9.46 -35.13 -1.17
CA LYS A 85 8.84 -35.27 0.15
C LYS A 85 9.61 -34.51 1.23
N ALA A 86 10.93 -34.69 1.28
CA ALA A 86 11.80 -34.03 2.25
C ALA A 86 11.75 -32.51 2.12
N ALA A 87 11.58 -31.98 0.90
CA ALA A 87 11.41 -30.56 0.66
C ALA A 87 10.11 -30.01 1.29
N THR A 88 8.97 -30.66 1.01
CA THR A 88 7.65 -30.23 1.50
C THR A 88 7.54 -30.27 3.03
N ASP A 89 8.17 -31.27 3.66
CA ASP A 89 8.14 -31.45 5.11
C ASP A 89 9.22 -30.60 5.84
N HIS A 90 10.07 -29.88 5.11
CA HIS A 90 11.21 -29.17 5.69
C HIS A 90 10.80 -27.87 6.41
N PHE A 91 11.28 -27.70 7.65
CA PHE A 91 11.17 -26.46 8.39
C PHE A 91 12.57 -25.91 8.71
N PHE A 92 12.93 -24.81 8.06
CA PHE A 92 14.20 -24.11 8.28
C PHE A 92 14.02 -22.62 8.02
N ALA A 93 14.30 -21.78 9.01
CA ALA A 93 13.90 -20.36 9.09
C ALA A 93 12.36 -20.14 9.04
N ASP A 94 11.68 -20.68 8.03
CA ASP A 94 10.24 -20.60 7.80
C ASP A 94 9.78 -21.77 6.86
N LYS A 95 8.50 -21.84 6.48
CA LYS A 95 7.85 -22.91 5.68
C LYS A 95 7.93 -22.64 4.16
N ASN A 96 7.33 -23.55 3.38
CA ASN A 96 7.16 -23.48 1.91
C ASN A 96 8.43 -23.70 1.08
N TRP A 97 9.39 -24.44 1.62
CA TRP A 97 10.52 -24.92 0.85
C TRP A 97 10.08 -25.96 -0.18
N ARG A 98 10.68 -25.90 -1.37
CA ARG A 98 10.48 -26.88 -2.44
C ARG A 98 11.80 -27.20 -3.12
N LEU A 99 11.78 -28.28 -3.89
CA LEU A 99 12.84 -28.56 -4.84
C LEU A 99 12.80 -27.51 -5.97
N PRO A 100 13.94 -26.97 -6.42
CA PRO A 100 13.98 -25.98 -7.50
C PRO A 100 13.67 -26.62 -8.85
N THR A 101 13.11 -25.88 -9.80
CA THR A 101 13.10 -26.33 -11.20
C THR A 101 14.53 -26.38 -11.73
N ILE A 102 14.74 -27.07 -12.85
CA ILE A 102 16.07 -27.15 -13.45
C ILE A 102 16.59 -25.76 -13.86
N GLU A 103 15.74 -24.87 -14.36
CA GLU A 103 16.09 -23.49 -14.69
C GLU A 103 16.48 -22.67 -13.46
N GLU A 104 15.77 -22.86 -12.35
CA GLU A 104 16.09 -22.18 -11.09
C GLU A 104 17.43 -22.67 -10.53
N LEU A 105 17.66 -23.97 -10.54
CA LEU A 105 18.92 -24.55 -10.08
C LEU A 105 20.10 -24.14 -10.98
N ASP A 106 19.87 -24.07 -12.30
CA ASP A 106 20.81 -23.58 -13.31
C ASP A 106 21.24 -22.13 -13.05
N SER A 107 20.31 -21.29 -12.59
CA SER A 107 20.59 -19.89 -12.27
C SER A 107 21.67 -19.70 -11.19
N LEU A 108 21.92 -20.72 -10.35
CA LEU A 108 22.96 -20.67 -9.32
C LEU A 108 24.37 -20.96 -9.86
N VAL A 109 24.49 -21.49 -11.08
CA VAL A 109 25.80 -21.85 -11.63
C VAL A 109 26.65 -20.61 -11.84
N SER A 110 27.83 -20.62 -11.23
CA SER A 110 28.81 -19.55 -11.34
C SER A 110 30.16 -20.15 -11.75
N CYS A 111 30.56 -19.89 -13.00
CA CYS A 111 31.84 -20.36 -13.52
C CYS A 111 32.93 -19.33 -13.21
N SER A 112 33.94 -19.69 -12.41
CA SER A 112 35.03 -18.76 -12.05
C SER A 112 35.89 -18.32 -13.25
N SER A 113 35.79 -19.04 -14.38
CA SER A 113 36.40 -18.64 -15.66
C SER A 113 35.67 -17.47 -16.34
N GLY A 114 34.47 -17.13 -15.86
CA GLY A 114 33.56 -16.17 -16.50
C GLY A 114 32.95 -16.66 -17.80
N ARG A 115 33.13 -17.94 -18.17
CA ARG A 115 32.67 -18.52 -19.43
C ARG A 115 31.81 -19.75 -19.20
N ARG A 116 30.64 -19.76 -19.81
CA ARG A 116 29.63 -20.81 -19.67
C ARG A 116 28.92 -21.03 -21.00
N ASP A 117 28.61 -22.27 -21.33
CA ASP A 117 27.71 -22.58 -22.44
C ASP A 117 26.28 -22.15 -22.11
N PHE A 118 25.55 -21.69 -23.12
CA PHE A 118 24.15 -21.34 -22.94
C PHE A 118 23.31 -22.57 -22.58
N PHE A 119 22.46 -22.40 -21.57
CA PHE A 119 21.30 -23.25 -21.34
C PHE A 119 20.40 -23.22 -22.59
N LYS A 120 20.06 -24.40 -23.12
CA LYS A 120 19.21 -24.55 -24.32
C LYS A 120 18.09 -25.53 -24.05
N LYS A 121 17.00 -25.40 -24.80
CA LYS A 121 15.91 -26.38 -24.87
C LYS A 121 15.87 -27.01 -26.26
N THR A 122 15.61 -28.31 -26.34
CA THR A 122 15.31 -28.99 -27.60
C THR A 122 13.97 -28.49 -28.15
N SER A 123 13.60 -28.91 -29.36
CA SER A 123 12.25 -28.67 -29.90
C SER A 123 11.14 -29.34 -29.08
N SER A 124 11.45 -30.42 -28.33
CA SER A 124 10.55 -31.04 -27.35
C SER A 124 10.49 -30.30 -26.02
N GLY A 125 11.31 -29.27 -25.82
CA GLY A 125 11.38 -28.50 -24.57
C GLY A 125 12.37 -29.05 -23.54
N GLU A 126 13.10 -30.13 -23.85
CA GLU A 126 14.05 -30.75 -22.95
C GLU A 126 15.33 -29.91 -22.77
N PRO A 127 15.77 -29.63 -21.52
CA PRO A 127 16.95 -28.84 -21.24
C PRO A 127 18.25 -29.60 -21.58
N TYR A 128 19.25 -28.91 -22.09
CA TYR A 128 20.61 -29.45 -22.25
C TYR A 128 21.67 -28.35 -22.23
N GLY A 129 22.91 -28.73 -21.91
CA GLY A 129 24.08 -27.83 -21.89
C GLY A 129 24.38 -27.25 -20.50
N GLY A 130 24.88 -26.00 -20.49
CA GLY A 130 25.20 -25.25 -19.26
C GLY A 130 26.65 -25.34 -18.77
N ASN A 131 27.51 -26.12 -19.42
CA ASN A 131 28.86 -26.41 -18.94
C ASN A 131 29.73 -25.16 -18.75
N CYS A 132 30.47 -25.11 -17.64
CA CYS A 132 31.53 -24.15 -17.45
C CYS A 132 32.70 -24.45 -18.42
N GLN A 133 33.27 -23.39 -18.99
CA GLN A 133 34.32 -23.49 -20.02
C GLN A 133 35.68 -23.07 -19.47
N GLY A 134 36.75 -23.74 -19.94
CA GLY A 134 38.13 -23.47 -19.54
C GLY A 134 38.48 -23.98 -18.13
N ASP A 135 39.47 -23.35 -17.50
CA ASP A 135 39.85 -23.65 -16.12
C ASP A 135 38.93 -22.90 -15.15
N PHE A 136 38.16 -23.63 -14.36
CA PHE A 136 37.24 -23.07 -13.37
C PHE A 136 37.30 -23.83 -12.03
N LEU A 137 36.92 -23.15 -10.96
CA LEU A 137 36.84 -23.68 -9.60
C LEU A 137 35.62 -24.57 -9.43
N LYS A 138 35.74 -25.56 -8.55
CA LYS A 138 34.69 -26.51 -8.18
C LYS A 138 34.39 -26.39 -6.68
N PRO A 139 33.11 -26.39 -6.26
CA PRO A 139 31.90 -26.41 -7.09
C PRO A 139 31.71 -25.12 -7.91
N SER A 140 31.04 -25.22 -9.06
CA SER A 140 30.71 -24.13 -9.98
C SER A 140 29.50 -23.33 -9.48
N ILE A 141 29.61 -22.76 -8.28
CA ILE A 141 28.59 -21.96 -7.59
C ILE A 141 29.30 -20.88 -6.77
N ASN A 142 28.58 -19.82 -6.39
CA ASN A 142 29.12 -18.84 -5.45
C ASN A 142 29.27 -19.44 -4.04
N THR A 143 30.47 -19.90 -3.69
CA THR A 143 30.74 -20.59 -2.42
C THR A 143 30.66 -19.68 -1.19
N LYS A 144 30.62 -18.35 -1.35
CA LYS A 144 30.34 -17.44 -0.24
C LYS A 144 28.86 -17.44 0.10
N ALA A 145 27.98 -17.40 -0.91
CA ALA A 145 26.54 -17.49 -0.70
C ALA A 145 26.13 -18.91 -0.27
N PHE A 146 26.76 -19.93 -0.85
CA PHE A 146 26.46 -21.34 -0.65
C PHE A 146 27.68 -22.13 -0.13
N PRO A 147 28.08 -21.91 1.14
CA PRO A 147 29.27 -22.54 1.70
C PRO A 147 29.13 -24.06 1.80
N ASN A 148 30.26 -24.76 1.68
CA ASN A 148 30.35 -26.22 1.77
C ASN A 148 29.35 -26.98 0.87
N THR A 149 29.06 -26.42 -0.30
CA THR A 149 28.34 -27.12 -1.38
C THR A 149 29.23 -28.25 -1.91
N MET A 150 28.66 -29.45 -2.06
CA MET A 150 29.39 -30.57 -2.66
C MET A 150 29.50 -30.36 -4.18
N ASP A 151 30.65 -30.64 -4.77
CA ASP A 151 30.87 -30.63 -6.22
C ASP A 151 30.30 -31.90 -6.88
N SER A 152 28.98 -32.04 -6.81
CA SER A 152 28.26 -33.25 -7.21
C SER A 152 26.94 -32.90 -7.90
N TRP A 153 26.12 -33.91 -8.16
CA TRP A 153 24.80 -33.80 -8.79
C TRP A 153 23.71 -33.44 -7.77
N TYR A 154 22.85 -32.50 -8.17
CA TYR A 154 21.73 -32.00 -7.38
C TYR A 154 20.42 -32.16 -8.12
N TRP A 155 19.41 -32.69 -7.44
CA TRP A 155 18.08 -32.87 -8.00
C TRP A 155 17.39 -31.53 -8.28
N SER A 156 16.63 -31.48 -9.37
CA SER A 156 15.59 -30.49 -9.61
C SER A 156 14.20 -31.14 -9.59
N SER A 157 13.13 -30.35 -9.48
CA SER A 157 11.74 -30.80 -9.56
C SER A 157 11.28 -31.07 -11.00
N SER A 158 12.11 -30.80 -12.00
CA SER A 158 11.74 -30.97 -13.41
C SER A 158 11.84 -32.46 -13.78
N SER A 159 10.71 -33.09 -14.09
CA SER A 159 10.68 -34.43 -14.68
C SER A 159 11.13 -34.40 -16.13
N ASN A 160 11.71 -35.50 -16.62
CA ASN A 160 11.94 -35.68 -18.05
C ASN A 160 10.60 -36.00 -18.74
N MET A 161 10.27 -35.30 -19.83
CA MET A 161 8.98 -35.45 -20.53
C MET A 161 9.00 -36.60 -21.54
N GLU A 162 10.19 -37.07 -21.93
CA GLU A 162 10.36 -38.20 -22.86
C GLU A 162 10.38 -39.56 -22.12
N ASP A 163 10.85 -39.62 -20.88
CA ASP A 163 10.84 -40.81 -20.02
C ASP A 163 10.48 -40.47 -18.56
N GLU A 164 9.30 -40.93 -18.11
CA GLU A 164 8.77 -40.68 -16.77
C GLU A 164 9.65 -41.22 -15.62
N ASN A 165 10.55 -42.17 -15.91
CA ASN A 165 11.49 -42.73 -14.93
C ASN A 165 12.67 -41.82 -14.66
N TYR A 166 12.87 -40.76 -15.46
CA TYR A 166 13.97 -39.82 -15.33
C TYR A 166 13.51 -38.47 -14.81
N ALA A 167 14.42 -37.79 -14.12
CA ALA A 167 14.27 -36.39 -13.74
C ALA A 167 15.57 -35.64 -14.04
N TRP A 168 15.46 -34.32 -14.21
CA TRP A 168 16.58 -33.44 -14.50
C TRP A 168 17.35 -33.10 -13.23
N ASN A 169 18.67 -33.06 -13.35
CA ASN A 169 19.60 -32.69 -12.30
C ASN A 169 20.75 -31.85 -12.86
N LEU A 170 21.44 -31.17 -11.95
CA LEU A 170 22.54 -30.27 -12.27
C LEU A 170 23.80 -30.68 -11.51
N SER A 171 24.93 -30.76 -12.21
CA SER A 171 26.23 -30.98 -11.61
C SER A 171 26.88 -29.65 -11.25
N PHE A 172 27.13 -29.40 -9.96
CA PHE A 172 28.03 -28.32 -9.56
C PHE A 172 29.51 -28.67 -9.77
N TYR A 173 29.85 -29.86 -10.24
CA TYR A 173 31.23 -30.15 -10.65
C TYR A 173 31.55 -29.54 -12.02
N TYR A 174 30.59 -29.54 -12.96
CA TYR A 174 30.78 -29.07 -14.34
C TYR A 174 29.90 -27.87 -14.72
N GLY A 175 28.88 -27.53 -13.91
CA GLY A 175 27.82 -26.59 -14.26
C GLY A 175 26.81 -27.15 -15.28
N SER A 176 26.85 -28.45 -15.57
CA SER A 176 26.08 -29.10 -16.63
C SER A 176 24.77 -29.71 -16.14
N ILE A 177 23.79 -29.73 -17.03
CA ILE A 177 22.49 -30.38 -16.80
C ILE A 177 22.47 -31.76 -17.46
N GLU A 178 21.99 -32.75 -16.72
CA GLU A 178 21.72 -34.10 -17.22
C GLU A 178 20.41 -34.64 -16.63
N SER A 179 19.93 -35.76 -17.16
CA SER A 179 18.83 -36.50 -16.57
C SER A 179 19.35 -37.80 -15.93
N SER A 180 18.70 -38.24 -14.86
CA SER A 180 19.03 -39.50 -14.21
C SER A 180 17.77 -40.22 -13.75
N TYR A 181 17.88 -41.54 -13.56
CA TYR A 181 16.80 -42.35 -12.99
C TYR A 181 16.37 -41.76 -11.64
N LYS A 182 15.06 -41.62 -11.44
CA LYS A 182 14.45 -41.10 -10.20
C LYS A 182 14.82 -41.93 -8.96
N THR A 183 15.25 -43.18 -9.14
CA THR A 183 15.75 -44.06 -8.07
C THR A 183 17.19 -43.76 -7.64
N ASN A 184 17.94 -42.94 -8.38
CA ASN A 184 19.30 -42.56 -7.99
C ASN A 184 19.26 -41.59 -6.79
N GLU A 185 20.24 -41.73 -5.90
CA GLU A 185 20.35 -40.86 -4.73
C GLU A 185 21.28 -39.67 -5.02
N LEU A 186 20.72 -38.46 -5.15
CA LEU A 186 21.47 -37.22 -5.41
C LEU A 186 21.27 -36.19 -4.29
N HIS A 187 22.08 -35.13 -4.28
CA HIS A 187 21.98 -34.06 -3.28
C HIS A 187 20.81 -33.12 -3.55
N VAL A 188 20.40 -32.37 -2.53
CA VAL A 188 19.24 -31.47 -2.59
C VAL A 188 19.59 -30.12 -1.98
N ARG A 189 19.21 -29.05 -2.67
CA ARG A 189 19.22 -27.68 -2.15
C ARG A 189 17.82 -27.12 -2.37
N LEU A 190 17.23 -26.59 -1.31
CA LEU A 190 15.86 -26.10 -1.39
C LEU A 190 15.82 -24.62 -1.77
N VAL A 191 14.77 -24.31 -2.51
CA VAL A 191 14.40 -22.95 -2.89
C VAL A 191 12.99 -22.70 -2.38
N ARG A 192 12.70 -21.43 -2.14
CA ARG A 192 11.36 -20.92 -2.09
C ARG A 192 11.33 -19.58 -2.81
N ILE A 193 10.16 -19.14 -3.18
CA ILE A 193 9.99 -17.74 -3.57
C ILE A 193 10.10 -16.96 -2.24
N GLU A 194 10.84 -15.85 -2.21
CA GLU A 194 10.69 -14.90 -1.11
C GLU A 194 9.17 -14.67 -0.89
N PRO A 195 8.73 -14.23 0.29
CA PRO A 195 7.71 -13.21 0.25
C PRO A 195 8.32 -11.98 -0.44
N VAL A 196 8.51 -12.05 -1.77
CA VAL A 196 8.19 -10.92 -2.63
C VAL A 196 6.84 -10.54 -2.09
N THR A 197 6.71 -9.35 -1.50
CA THR A 197 5.44 -8.84 -0.97
C THR A 197 4.36 -9.34 -1.90
N SER A 198 3.65 -10.39 -1.48
CA SER A 198 2.85 -11.19 -2.40
C SER A 198 1.95 -10.20 -3.11
N LYS A 199 1.78 -10.29 -4.45
CA LYS A 199 0.98 -9.28 -5.17
C LYS A 199 -0.28 -8.95 -4.38
N TYR A 200 -0.86 -9.98 -3.75
CA TYR A 200 -1.91 -9.85 -2.77
C TYR A 200 -1.49 -10.24 -1.34
N ILE A 201 -1.94 -9.47 -0.35
CA ILE A 201 -1.85 -9.76 1.09
C ILE A 201 -3.26 -10.06 1.62
N LYS A 202 -3.40 -11.13 2.40
CA LYS A 202 -4.64 -11.46 3.11
C LYS A 202 -4.82 -10.55 4.34
N LEU A 203 -6.00 -9.96 4.51
CA LEU A 203 -6.35 -9.12 5.65
C LEU A 203 -7.48 -9.74 6.50
N ASP A 204 -7.40 -9.57 7.83
CA ASP A 204 -8.46 -10.00 8.75
C ASP A 204 -9.67 -9.04 8.76
N GLU A 205 -10.65 -9.32 9.62
CA GLU A 205 -11.87 -8.51 9.76
C GLU A 205 -11.65 -7.07 10.23
N ASN A 206 -10.48 -6.73 10.76
CA ASN A 206 -10.08 -5.40 11.19
C ASN A 206 -9.10 -4.74 10.21
N GLY A 207 -8.86 -5.36 9.05
CA GLY A 207 -7.91 -4.87 8.05
C GLY A 207 -6.45 -5.11 8.40
N GLN A 208 -6.15 -5.97 9.37
CA GLN A 208 -4.77 -6.30 9.74
C GLN A 208 -4.20 -7.41 8.86
N GLN A 209 -2.92 -7.30 8.53
CA GLN A 209 -2.23 -8.28 7.71
C GLN A 209 -2.20 -9.67 8.38
N LEU A 210 -2.56 -10.68 7.60
CA LEU A 210 -2.49 -12.08 7.98
C LEU A 210 -1.25 -12.76 7.36
N PRO A 211 -0.77 -13.85 7.96
CA PRO A 211 0.22 -14.71 7.34
C PRO A 211 -0.29 -15.30 6.02
N GLU A 212 0.61 -15.55 5.07
CA GLU A 212 0.26 -16.14 3.76
C GLU A 212 -0.45 -17.50 3.91
N SER A 213 -0.07 -18.28 4.93
CA SER A 213 -0.69 -19.56 5.26
C SER A 213 -2.11 -19.46 5.85
N ALA A 214 -2.68 -18.26 5.99
CA ALA A 214 -4.03 -18.08 6.50
C ALA A 214 -5.05 -18.77 5.58
N SER A 215 -5.87 -19.64 6.18
CA SER A 215 -6.97 -20.36 5.52
C SER A 215 -8.25 -19.54 5.41
N SER A 216 -8.32 -18.40 6.11
CA SER A 216 -9.46 -17.48 6.11
C SER A 216 -8.98 -16.05 6.24
N TRP A 217 -9.64 -15.14 5.52
CA TRP A 217 -9.38 -13.70 5.50
C TRP A 217 -10.66 -12.98 5.03
N SER A 218 -10.74 -11.68 5.30
CA SER A 218 -11.91 -10.85 5.04
C SER A 218 -11.71 -9.92 3.83
N CYS A 219 -10.48 -9.47 3.57
CA CYS A 219 -10.17 -8.59 2.43
C CYS A 219 -8.78 -8.88 1.86
N ILE A 220 -8.50 -8.32 0.69
CA ILE A 220 -7.25 -8.55 -0.04
C ILE A 220 -6.59 -7.21 -0.31
N LYS A 221 -5.36 -7.01 0.16
CA LYS A 221 -4.54 -5.86 -0.22
C LYS A 221 -3.71 -6.20 -1.44
N ASP A 222 -3.78 -5.39 -2.48
CA ASP A 222 -2.92 -5.45 -3.66
C ASP A 222 -1.69 -4.55 -3.43
N ASN A 223 -0.48 -5.14 -3.39
CA ASN A 223 0.77 -4.42 -3.19
C ASN A 223 1.26 -3.68 -4.45
N ASP A 224 0.78 -4.05 -5.64
CA ASP A 224 1.16 -3.35 -6.87
C ASP A 224 0.46 -1.99 -6.96
N THR A 225 -0.81 -1.94 -6.54
CA THR A 225 -1.65 -0.74 -6.63
C THR A 225 -1.85 -0.02 -5.28
N GLY A 226 -1.55 -0.70 -4.17
CA GLY A 226 -1.93 -0.30 -2.82
C GLY A 226 -3.41 -0.53 -2.51
N LEU A 227 -4.25 -0.91 -3.48
CA LEU A 227 -5.69 -0.99 -3.25
C LEU A 227 -6.05 -2.16 -2.32
N ILE A 228 -7.09 -1.98 -1.49
CA ILE A 228 -7.69 -3.05 -0.71
C ILE A 228 -9.04 -3.41 -1.34
N TRP A 229 -9.23 -4.69 -1.59
CA TRP A 229 -10.34 -5.26 -2.31
C TRP A 229 -11.24 -6.08 -1.41
N GLU A 230 -12.54 -5.95 -1.66
CA GLU A 230 -13.59 -6.74 -1.05
C GLU A 230 -13.42 -8.22 -1.43
N LYS A 231 -13.53 -9.14 -0.47
CA LYS A 231 -13.62 -10.58 -0.72
C LYS A 231 -15.07 -11.02 -0.88
N LYS A 232 -15.36 -11.89 -1.86
CA LYS A 232 -16.69 -12.48 -2.04
C LYS A 232 -16.87 -13.73 -1.18
N THR A 233 -18.12 -14.04 -0.87
CA THR A 233 -18.50 -15.15 0.02
C THR A 233 -19.50 -16.11 -0.64
N GLU A 234 -19.66 -17.29 -0.05
CA GLU A 234 -20.61 -18.36 -0.42
C GLU A 234 -21.58 -18.62 0.73
N ASN A 235 -22.25 -17.59 1.22
CA ASN A 235 -23.04 -17.64 2.46
C ASN A 235 -24.43 -17.01 2.37
N GLY A 236 -24.84 -16.50 1.22
CA GLY A 236 -26.11 -15.83 1.00
C GLY A 236 -26.24 -14.46 1.67
N GLY A 237 -25.16 -13.90 2.22
CA GLY A 237 -25.16 -12.58 2.85
C GLY A 237 -24.80 -11.44 1.90
N LEU A 238 -24.56 -10.24 2.45
CA LEU A 238 -24.27 -9.01 1.68
C LEU A 238 -23.19 -9.16 0.59
N THR A 239 -22.10 -9.87 0.87
CA THR A 239 -20.95 -10.03 -0.05
C THR A 239 -20.99 -11.33 -0.85
N ASP A 240 -22.16 -11.99 -0.94
CA ASP A 240 -22.29 -13.28 -1.63
C ASP A 240 -21.97 -13.16 -3.12
N LEU A 241 -21.31 -14.18 -3.67
CA LEU A 241 -20.93 -14.23 -5.08
C LEU A 241 -22.13 -14.18 -6.04
N ASN A 242 -23.30 -14.68 -5.62
CA ASN A 242 -24.50 -14.72 -6.45
C ASN A 242 -25.23 -13.38 -6.47
N ASN A 243 -24.85 -12.43 -5.62
CA ASN A 243 -25.46 -11.12 -5.61
C ASN A 243 -25.10 -10.37 -6.90
N THR A 244 -26.12 -9.83 -7.55
CA THR A 244 -26.03 -9.04 -8.76
C THR A 244 -26.85 -7.76 -8.60
N TYR A 245 -26.39 -6.71 -9.26
CA TYR A 245 -26.85 -5.35 -9.03
C TYR A 245 -27.03 -4.64 -10.36
N THR A 246 -28.08 -3.84 -10.48
CA THR A 246 -28.16 -2.84 -11.54
C THR A 246 -27.27 -1.65 -11.23
N TRP A 247 -26.83 -0.94 -12.27
CA TRP A 247 -26.03 0.25 -12.08
C TRP A 247 -26.93 1.44 -11.79
N PHE A 248 -26.65 2.14 -10.70
CA PHE A 248 -27.34 3.33 -10.23
C PHE A 248 -26.36 4.30 -9.55
N ASN A 249 -26.30 5.53 -10.05
CA ASN A 249 -25.64 6.65 -9.40
C ASN A 249 -26.45 7.93 -9.65
N PRO A 250 -27.12 8.49 -8.63
CA PRO A 250 -27.92 9.70 -8.78
C PRO A 250 -27.09 10.97 -9.00
N ASN A 251 -25.75 10.92 -8.91
CA ASN A 251 -24.91 12.10 -9.20
C ASN A 251 -24.81 12.35 -10.72
N PRO A 252 -25.45 13.41 -11.27
CA PRO A 252 -25.44 13.71 -12.71
C PRO A 252 -24.04 14.02 -13.27
N GLU A 253 -23.07 14.35 -12.42
CA GLU A 253 -21.72 14.71 -12.86
C GLU A 253 -20.86 13.50 -13.22
N VAL A 254 -21.08 12.38 -12.54
CA VAL A 254 -20.29 11.14 -12.75
C VAL A 254 -21.11 9.97 -13.24
N ASN A 255 -22.42 10.13 -13.39
CA ASN A 255 -23.26 9.10 -13.96
C ASN A 255 -23.24 9.07 -15.50
N GLY A 256 -22.50 9.97 -16.15
CA GLY A 256 -22.43 10.00 -17.61
C GLY A 256 -23.76 10.38 -18.29
N GLY A 257 -24.65 11.09 -17.59
CA GLY A 257 -25.86 11.69 -18.15
C GLY A 257 -27.15 10.88 -17.98
N PHE A 258 -27.12 9.74 -17.29
CA PHE A 258 -28.30 8.99 -16.89
C PHE A 258 -28.02 8.27 -15.57
N GLU A 259 -28.87 8.40 -14.57
CA GLU A 259 -28.61 7.85 -13.23
C GLU A 259 -28.61 6.32 -13.18
N GLY A 260 -29.25 5.65 -14.15
CA GLY A 260 -29.39 4.19 -14.17
C GLY A 260 -30.67 3.72 -13.50
N TYR A 261 -30.65 2.48 -12.99
CA TYR A 261 -31.87 1.83 -12.47
C TYR A 261 -31.66 1.38 -11.02
N PRO A 262 -32.38 1.97 -10.05
CA PRO A 262 -32.30 1.54 -8.66
C PRO A 262 -33.02 0.20 -8.45
N ASP A 263 -32.48 -0.61 -7.53
CA ASP A 263 -33.08 -1.82 -6.97
C ASP A 263 -33.70 -2.82 -7.97
N ARG A 264 -32.95 -3.20 -9.02
CA ARG A 264 -33.42 -4.18 -10.03
C ARG A 264 -32.54 -5.41 -10.20
N GLY A 265 -31.48 -5.53 -9.42
CA GLY A 265 -30.66 -6.73 -9.37
C GLY A 265 -31.29 -7.87 -8.56
N SER A 266 -30.47 -8.86 -8.19
CA SER A 266 -30.84 -9.97 -7.33
C SER A 266 -29.79 -10.11 -6.24
N CYS A 267 -30.13 -9.77 -5.01
CA CYS A 267 -29.19 -9.66 -3.89
C CYS A 267 -29.91 -9.83 -2.55
N THR A 268 -29.13 -9.86 -1.46
CA THR A 268 -29.62 -9.88 -0.08
C THR A 268 -28.97 -8.76 0.74
N GLU A 269 -29.63 -8.33 1.82
CA GLU A 269 -29.12 -7.35 2.81
C GLU A 269 -28.87 -5.91 2.30
N SER A 270 -29.23 -5.57 1.06
CA SER A 270 -29.25 -4.20 0.53
C SER A 270 -30.35 -4.02 -0.53
N GLY A 271 -30.55 -2.79 -1.01
CA GLY A 271 -31.14 -2.59 -2.33
C GLY A 271 -30.22 -3.16 -3.41
N CYS A 272 -30.77 -3.75 -4.46
CA CYS A 272 -30.02 -4.46 -5.49
C CYS A 272 -29.56 -3.55 -6.64
N ASP A 273 -28.97 -2.42 -6.25
CA ASP A 273 -28.21 -1.53 -7.12
C ASP A 273 -26.86 -1.16 -6.53
N THR A 274 -25.98 -0.63 -7.37
CA THR A 274 -24.61 -0.23 -7.02
C THR A 274 -24.51 0.73 -5.84
N ARG A 275 -25.44 1.70 -5.71
CA ARG A 275 -25.39 2.71 -4.65
C ARG A 275 -25.77 2.09 -3.30
N ALA A 276 -26.91 1.40 -3.27
CA ALA A 276 -27.40 0.75 -2.05
C ALA A 276 -26.42 -0.31 -1.54
N TYR A 277 -25.73 -1.01 -2.44
CA TYR A 277 -24.71 -1.98 -2.06
C TYR A 277 -23.50 -1.34 -1.36
N VAL A 278 -22.96 -0.25 -1.93
CA VAL A 278 -21.85 0.51 -1.33
C VAL A 278 -22.23 1.03 0.06
N GLU A 279 -23.43 1.61 0.20
CA GLU A 279 -23.94 2.09 1.48
C GLU A 279 -24.04 0.97 2.52
N ALA A 280 -24.54 -0.21 2.13
CA ALA A 280 -24.66 -1.35 3.03
C ALA A 280 -23.30 -1.88 3.49
N VAL A 281 -22.31 -1.99 2.59
CA VAL A 281 -20.95 -2.45 2.94
C VAL A 281 -20.27 -1.44 3.88
N ASN A 282 -20.41 -0.14 3.61
CA ASN A 282 -19.86 0.90 4.47
C ASN A 282 -20.56 0.94 5.82
N ASN A 283 -21.88 0.79 5.91
CA ASN A 283 -22.57 0.70 7.20
C ASN A 283 -22.14 -0.52 8.01
N LYS A 284 -21.77 -1.63 7.35
CA LYS A 284 -21.27 -2.84 7.99
C LYS A 284 -19.83 -2.70 8.52
N GLY A 285 -19.05 -1.76 8.00
CA GLY A 285 -17.64 -1.60 8.39
C GLY A 285 -16.76 -2.75 7.93
N LEU A 286 -16.92 -3.23 6.68
CA LEU A 286 -16.14 -4.36 6.17
C LEU A 286 -14.63 -4.12 6.30
N CYS A 287 -13.88 -5.06 6.87
CA CYS A 287 -12.46 -4.88 7.23
C CYS A 287 -12.18 -3.74 8.23
N GLY A 288 -13.14 -3.39 9.08
CA GLY A 288 -13.04 -2.23 9.96
C GLY A 288 -13.07 -0.89 9.21
N ALA A 289 -13.56 -0.88 7.97
CA ALA A 289 -13.51 0.28 7.08
C ALA A 289 -14.89 0.67 6.54
N HIS A 290 -15.08 1.99 6.35
CA HIS A 290 -16.35 2.62 6.00
C HIS A 290 -16.27 3.50 4.73
N ASP A 291 -15.17 3.38 3.98
CA ASP A 291 -14.80 4.19 2.81
C ASP A 291 -14.70 3.36 1.52
N TRP A 292 -15.42 2.23 1.44
CA TRP A 292 -15.51 1.39 0.25
C TRP A 292 -16.25 2.11 -0.87
N ARG A 293 -15.78 1.89 -2.10
CA ARG A 293 -16.39 2.42 -3.33
C ARG A 293 -16.31 1.42 -4.46
N ILE A 294 -17.01 1.70 -5.55
CA ILE A 294 -16.88 0.94 -6.80
C ILE A 294 -15.57 1.36 -7.47
N PRO A 295 -14.75 0.40 -7.96
CA PRO A 295 -13.50 0.69 -8.65
C PRO A 295 -13.75 1.40 -9.98
N THR A 296 -12.81 2.23 -10.42
CA THR A 296 -12.78 2.66 -11.82
C THR A 296 -12.48 1.46 -12.72
N ILE A 297 -12.71 1.60 -14.03
CA ILE A 297 -12.39 0.52 -14.96
C ILE A 297 -10.90 0.19 -14.96
N GLU A 298 -10.03 1.19 -14.81
CA GLU A 298 -8.58 0.99 -14.73
C GLU A 298 -8.18 0.21 -13.48
N GLU A 299 -8.79 0.51 -12.33
CA GLU A 299 -8.54 -0.21 -11.07
C GLU A 299 -9.04 -1.66 -11.16
N LEU A 300 -10.28 -1.87 -11.61
CA LEU A 300 -10.85 -3.21 -11.74
C LEU A 300 -10.04 -4.08 -12.71
N ASN A 301 -9.52 -3.47 -13.77
CA ASN A 301 -8.67 -4.11 -14.77
C ASN A 301 -7.32 -4.63 -14.22
N THR A 302 -6.86 -4.12 -13.06
CA THR A 302 -5.61 -4.60 -12.41
C THR A 302 -5.75 -6.00 -11.79
N LEU A 303 -6.99 -6.44 -11.53
CA LEU A 303 -7.29 -7.76 -11.00
C LEU A 303 -7.24 -8.87 -12.06
N VAL A 304 -7.28 -8.52 -13.35
CA VAL A 304 -7.23 -9.51 -14.43
C VAL A 304 -5.90 -10.25 -14.40
N TYR A 305 -5.97 -11.56 -14.18
CA TYR A 305 -4.85 -12.48 -14.16
C TYR A 305 -5.00 -13.51 -15.26
N CYS A 306 -4.05 -13.53 -16.20
CA CYS A 306 -4.00 -14.48 -17.30
C CYS A 306 -3.00 -15.57 -16.99
N SER A 307 -3.49 -16.76 -16.61
CA SER A 307 -2.61 -17.92 -16.32
C SER A 307 -1.83 -18.41 -17.54
N SER A 308 -2.23 -18.01 -18.74
CA SER A 308 -1.47 -18.22 -19.98
C SER A 308 -0.18 -17.39 -20.06
N GLY A 309 -0.05 -16.35 -19.23
CA GLY A 309 1.05 -15.38 -19.27
C GLY A 309 0.90 -14.32 -20.39
N GLU A 310 -0.11 -14.44 -21.24
CA GLU A 310 -0.32 -13.55 -22.39
C GLU A 310 -1.66 -12.81 -22.30
N ARG A 311 -1.61 -11.50 -22.50
CA ARG A 311 -2.76 -10.61 -22.42
C ARG A 311 -2.78 -9.65 -23.61
N GLU A 312 -3.93 -9.47 -24.22
CA GLU A 312 -4.13 -8.42 -25.22
C GLU A 312 -3.88 -7.04 -24.56
N ALA A 313 -3.33 -6.09 -25.32
CA ALA A 313 -3.15 -4.74 -24.80
C ALA A 313 -4.48 -4.17 -24.29
N TRP A 314 -4.43 -3.45 -23.17
CA TRP A 314 -5.57 -2.72 -22.61
C TRP A 314 -5.43 -1.23 -22.95
N PRO A 315 -6.07 -0.74 -24.03
CA PRO A 315 -6.20 0.69 -24.29
C PRO A 315 -7.30 1.28 -23.39
N PRO A 316 -6.99 2.19 -22.44
CA PRO A 316 -8.01 2.80 -21.59
C PRO A 316 -9.10 3.48 -22.41
N GLY A 317 -10.37 3.28 -22.02
CA GLY A 317 -11.53 3.80 -22.75
C GLY A 317 -11.85 3.09 -24.07
N GLN A 318 -11.22 1.94 -24.35
CA GLN A 318 -11.48 1.11 -25.53
C GLN A 318 -11.59 -0.37 -25.15
N TRP A 319 -12.17 -1.16 -26.07
CA TRP A 319 -12.22 -2.62 -25.93
C TRP A 319 -10.80 -3.20 -25.96
N GLY A 320 -10.54 -4.19 -25.11
CA GLY A 320 -9.27 -4.92 -25.11
C GLY A 320 -9.04 -5.69 -23.80
N GLY A 321 -7.77 -6.02 -23.54
CA GLY A 321 -7.33 -6.58 -22.24
C GLY A 321 -7.71 -8.02 -21.95
N LYS A 322 -8.23 -8.78 -22.92
CA LYS A 322 -8.57 -10.20 -22.70
C LYS A 322 -7.31 -11.06 -22.57
N CYS A 323 -7.44 -12.17 -21.85
CA CYS A 323 -6.43 -13.21 -21.79
C CYS A 323 -6.35 -13.95 -23.13
N MET A 324 -5.12 -14.20 -23.58
CA MET A 324 -4.84 -14.91 -24.83
C MET A 324 -4.48 -16.37 -24.52
N GLY A 325 -4.78 -17.28 -25.44
CA GLY A 325 -4.53 -18.72 -25.25
C GLY A 325 -5.40 -19.36 -24.17
N ASP A 326 -5.04 -20.58 -23.78
CA ASP A 326 -5.74 -21.32 -22.73
C ASP A 326 -5.41 -20.72 -21.36
N HIS A 327 -6.44 -20.30 -20.63
CA HIS A 327 -6.31 -19.63 -19.34
C HIS A 327 -7.32 -20.13 -18.32
N GLN A 328 -6.99 -19.95 -17.05
CA GLN A 328 -7.86 -20.19 -15.91
C GLN A 328 -9.09 -19.30 -15.97
N LYS A 329 -10.23 -19.86 -15.57
CA LYS A 329 -11.49 -19.15 -15.40
C LYS A 329 -11.97 -19.29 -13.95
N PRO A 330 -12.38 -18.20 -13.27
CA PRO A 330 -12.23 -16.81 -13.70
C PRO A 330 -10.76 -16.38 -13.82
N THR A 331 -10.50 -15.39 -14.68
CA THR A 331 -9.21 -14.73 -14.98
C THR A 331 -8.80 -13.77 -13.85
N ILE A 332 -8.72 -14.31 -12.64
CA ILE A 332 -8.33 -13.62 -11.41
C ILE A 332 -7.56 -14.62 -10.54
N ASP A 333 -6.68 -14.13 -9.68
CA ASP A 333 -5.93 -14.99 -8.76
C ASP A 333 -6.87 -15.61 -7.71
N SER A 334 -7.31 -16.83 -7.96
CA SER A 334 -8.29 -17.55 -7.12
C SER A 334 -7.75 -17.92 -5.75
N ALA A 335 -6.43 -17.88 -5.53
CA ALA A 335 -5.85 -18.10 -4.20
C ALA A 335 -6.18 -16.96 -3.23
N TYR A 336 -6.40 -15.74 -3.75
CA TYR A 336 -6.72 -14.55 -2.96
C TYR A 336 -8.16 -14.07 -3.15
N PHE A 337 -8.74 -14.27 -4.34
CA PHE A 337 -10.11 -13.91 -4.69
C PHE A 337 -11.00 -15.15 -4.87
N PRO A 338 -11.22 -15.94 -3.82
CA PRO A 338 -12.14 -17.08 -3.89
C PRO A 338 -13.56 -16.57 -4.11
N SER A 339 -14.42 -17.47 -4.59
CA SER A 339 -15.83 -17.17 -4.81
C SER A 339 -16.06 -16.02 -5.79
N THR A 340 -15.16 -15.86 -6.77
CA THR A 340 -15.46 -15.07 -7.97
C THR A 340 -16.25 -15.96 -8.93
N PRO A 341 -17.47 -15.59 -9.36
CA PRO A 341 -18.27 -16.46 -10.21
C PRO A 341 -17.62 -16.64 -11.59
N GLU A 342 -17.77 -17.81 -12.20
CA GLU A 342 -17.48 -18.01 -13.63
C GLU A 342 -18.53 -17.28 -14.50
N TRP A 343 -18.16 -16.87 -15.72
CA TRP A 343 -19.08 -16.19 -16.67
C TRP A 343 -19.69 -14.89 -16.14
N SER A 344 -18.89 -14.08 -15.44
CA SER A 344 -19.39 -12.96 -14.66
C SER A 344 -18.85 -11.61 -15.15
N TRP A 345 -19.80 -10.70 -15.38
CA TRP A 345 -19.51 -9.29 -15.63
C TRP A 345 -19.42 -8.55 -14.29
N PHE A 346 -18.39 -7.73 -14.11
CA PHE A 346 -18.22 -6.88 -12.93
C PHE A 346 -18.29 -5.40 -13.31
N TRP A 347 -19.15 -4.66 -12.60
CA TRP A 347 -19.31 -3.23 -12.79
C TRP A 347 -18.06 -2.44 -12.35
N SER A 348 -17.76 -1.39 -13.12
CA SER A 348 -16.92 -0.27 -12.68
C SER A 348 -17.75 0.99 -12.41
N SER A 349 -17.11 2.03 -11.87
CA SER A 349 -17.68 3.36 -11.70
C SER A 349 -17.59 4.23 -12.96
N SER A 350 -16.96 3.73 -14.04
CA SER A 350 -16.65 4.51 -15.24
C SER A 350 -17.79 4.44 -16.28
N PRO A 351 -18.65 5.47 -16.41
CA PRO A 351 -19.66 5.51 -17.45
C PRO A 351 -19.03 5.65 -18.85
N SER A 352 -19.80 5.31 -19.89
CA SER A 352 -19.39 5.58 -21.27
C SER A 352 -19.46 7.06 -21.58
N ALA A 353 -18.40 7.61 -22.18
CA ALA A 353 -18.38 8.99 -22.66
C ALA A 353 -19.37 9.26 -23.81
N ASN A 354 -19.80 8.20 -24.53
CA ASN A 354 -20.58 8.32 -25.77
C ASN A 354 -22.03 7.85 -25.64
N ASN A 355 -22.40 7.22 -24.53
CA ASN A 355 -23.75 6.72 -24.31
C ASN A 355 -24.09 6.66 -22.82
N SER A 356 -25.07 7.47 -22.40
CA SER A 356 -25.44 7.62 -21.00
C SER A 356 -26.01 6.35 -20.34
N ASP A 357 -26.52 5.39 -21.13
CA ASP A 357 -27.00 4.11 -20.62
C ASP A 357 -25.91 3.04 -20.49
N LEU A 358 -24.67 3.32 -20.92
CA LEU A 358 -23.59 2.34 -20.91
C LEU A 358 -22.57 2.63 -19.82
N VAL A 359 -22.11 1.58 -19.15
CA VAL A 359 -21.04 1.63 -18.14
C VAL A 359 -20.02 0.54 -18.43
N TRP A 360 -18.75 0.86 -18.24
CA TRP A 360 -17.67 -0.10 -18.35
C TRP A 360 -17.76 -1.18 -17.26
N GLY A 361 -17.37 -2.38 -17.64
CA GLY A 361 -17.05 -3.45 -16.71
C GLY A 361 -16.04 -4.42 -17.30
N ILE A 362 -15.61 -5.37 -16.48
CA ILE A 362 -14.70 -6.45 -16.85
C ILE A 362 -15.46 -7.77 -16.79
N ASP A 363 -15.30 -8.58 -17.83
CA ASP A 363 -15.67 -10.00 -17.82
C ASP A 363 -14.53 -10.81 -17.21
N PHE A 364 -14.71 -11.36 -16.01
CA PHE A 364 -13.67 -12.24 -15.46
C PHE A 364 -13.68 -13.62 -16.10
N ASP A 365 -14.61 -13.97 -17.00
CA ASP A 365 -14.48 -15.20 -17.80
C ASP A 365 -13.23 -15.21 -18.69
N ASN A 366 -12.88 -14.05 -19.24
CA ASN A 366 -11.79 -13.94 -20.22
C ASN A 366 -10.92 -12.67 -20.06
N GLY A 367 -11.20 -11.83 -19.07
CA GLY A 367 -10.46 -10.61 -18.76
C GLY A 367 -10.80 -9.41 -19.64
N SER A 368 -11.73 -9.54 -20.58
CA SER A 368 -12.09 -8.47 -21.51
C SER A 368 -12.89 -7.36 -20.82
N GLY A 369 -12.62 -6.13 -21.20
CA GLY A 369 -13.45 -4.99 -20.79
C GLY A 369 -14.33 -4.46 -21.91
N ASN A 370 -15.56 -4.13 -21.55
CA ASN A 370 -16.58 -3.58 -22.45
C ASN A 370 -17.68 -2.86 -21.64
N TYR A 371 -18.60 -2.24 -22.36
CA TYR A 371 -19.82 -1.67 -21.86
C TYR A 371 -20.90 -2.73 -21.58
N SER A 372 -21.67 -2.48 -20.54
CA SER A 372 -22.98 -3.10 -20.31
C SER A 372 -24.01 -2.01 -20.01
N SER A 373 -25.28 -2.28 -20.31
CA SER A 373 -26.38 -1.33 -20.06
C SER A 373 -26.68 -1.27 -18.56
N LYS A 374 -26.93 -0.07 -18.03
CA LYS A 374 -27.17 0.16 -16.59
C LYS A 374 -28.31 -0.69 -16.03
N GLY A 375 -29.24 -1.13 -16.88
CA GLY A 375 -30.37 -1.99 -16.50
C GLY A 375 -30.04 -3.47 -16.42
N LYS A 376 -28.84 -3.90 -16.79
CA LYS A 376 -28.38 -5.28 -16.63
C LYS A 376 -27.97 -5.54 -15.18
N SER A 377 -28.28 -6.74 -14.70
CA SER A 377 -27.83 -7.20 -13.39
C SER A 377 -26.45 -7.83 -13.55
N ASN A 378 -25.40 -7.18 -13.01
CA ASN A 378 -24.02 -7.66 -13.04
C ASN A 378 -23.43 -7.67 -11.62
N HIS A 379 -22.28 -8.29 -11.43
CA HIS A 379 -21.60 -8.36 -10.14
C HIS A 379 -20.84 -7.06 -9.83
N ILE A 380 -20.45 -6.87 -8.57
CA ILE A 380 -19.64 -5.74 -8.10
C ILE A 380 -18.55 -6.31 -7.21
N ARG A 381 -17.34 -5.75 -7.22
CA ARG A 381 -16.34 -5.94 -6.16
C ARG A 381 -15.88 -4.56 -5.72
N LEU A 382 -16.05 -4.24 -4.44
CA LEU A 382 -15.66 -2.92 -3.94
C LEU A 382 -14.16 -2.83 -3.71
N VAL A 383 -13.67 -1.59 -3.76
CA VAL A 383 -12.28 -1.23 -3.55
C VAL A 383 -12.17 -0.04 -2.60
N ARG A 384 -11.04 0.06 -1.92
CA ARG A 384 -10.57 1.25 -1.20
C ARG A 384 -9.06 1.40 -1.38
N SER A 385 -8.50 2.55 -1.04
CA SER A 385 -7.05 2.78 -1.11
C SER A 385 -6.29 2.15 0.07
N GLU A 386 -4.97 1.98 -0.06
CA GLU A 386 -4.11 1.40 0.98
C GLU A 386 -4.15 2.20 2.28
N ILE A 387 -4.03 1.48 3.39
CA ILE A 387 -3.43 2.03 4.61
C ILE A 387 -1.89 1.97 4.43
N SER A 388 -1.32 2.80 3.55
CA SER A 388 0.13 3.06 3.50
C SER A 388 0.35 4.55 3.67
N GLY A 389 0.67 4.89 4.91
CA GLY A 389 0.71 6.27 5.39
C GLY A 389 -0.65 6.91 5.17
N SER A 390 -1.54 6.80 6.16
CA SER A 390 -2.68 7.71 6.24
C SER A 390 -2.19 9.10 5.80
N ARG A 391 -2.87 9.70 4.81
CA ARG A 391 -2.54 11.07 4.35
C ARG A 391 -2.29 11.99 5.55
N TYR A 392 -2.96 11.68 6.66
CA TYR A 392 -2.84 12.34 7.94
C TYR A 392 -2.20 11.45 9.02
N THR A 393 -1.25 11.96 9.78
CA THR A 393 -0.79 11.34 11.04
C THR A 393 -1.22 12.18 12.23
N LYS A 394 -1.87 11.57 13.24
CA LYS A 394 -2.23 12.23 14.50
C LYS A 394 -0.97 12.55 15.29
N LEU A 395 -0.87 13.74 15.88
CA LEU A 395 0.26 14.16 16.71
C LEU A 395 -0.19 14.58 18.11
N ASP A 396 0.62 14.26 19.13
CA ASP A 396 0.39 14.68 20.52
C ASP A 396 0.68 16.18 20.74
N ASP A 397 0.53 16.65 21.98
CA ASP A 397 0.77 18.05 22.38
C ASP A 397 2.21 18.54 22.17
N ASN A 398 3.16 17.62 22.01
CA ASN A 398 4.58 17.90 21.75
C ASN A 398 4.95 17.70 20.27
N GLY A 399 3.99 17.31 19.42
CA GLY A 399 4.22 17.04 18.01
C GLY A 399 4.75 15.65 17.69
N ASN A 400 4.72 14.71 18.65
CA ASN A 400 5.12 13.33 18.38
C ASN A 400 4.01 12.56 17.66
N PRO A 401 4.35 11.69 16.68
CA PRO A 401 3.39 10.81 16.03
C PRO A 401 2.64 9.91 17.02
N LEU A 402 1.33 9.78 16.80
CA LEU A 402 0.42 8.91 17.52
C LEU A 402 -0.10 7.81 16.58
N PRO A 403 -0.48 6.64 17.13
CA PRO A 403 -1.16 5.61 16.33
C PRO A 403 -2.53 6.10 15.84
N ASP A 404 -3.01 5.59 14.70
CA ASP A 404 -4.32 5.97 14.13
C ASP A 404 -5.49 5.69 15.09
N SER A 405 -5.34 4.70 15.98
CA SER A 405 -6.30 4.35 17.03
C SER A 405 -6.35 5.37 18.19
N ALA A 406 -5.49 6.38 18.21
CA ALA A 406 -5.51 7.41 19.23
C ALA A 406 -6.85 8.14 19.24
N THR A 407 -7.43 8.25 20.43
CA THR A 407 -8.73 8.91 20.69
C THR A 407 -8.59 10.39 21.03
N SER A 408 -7.36 10.89 21.19
CA SER A 408 -7.04 12.28 21.43
C SER A 408 -5.70 12.64 20.78
N TRP A 409 -5.64 13.81 20.15
CA TRP A 409 -4.47 14.38 19.50
C TRP A 409 -4.64 15.90 19.41
N SER A 410 -3.55 16.63 19.19
CA SER A 410 -3.56 18.09 19.13
C SER A 410 -3.26 18.65 17.75
N CYS A 411 -2.54 17.89 16.93
CA CYS A 411 -2.23 18.27 15.56
C CYS A 411 -2.37 17.09 14.61
N VAL A 412 -2.42 17.41 13.31
CA VAL A 412 -2.52 16.44 12.24
C VAL A 412 -1.46 16.75 11.19
N GLN A 413 -0.51 15.85 10.99
CA GLN A 413 0.49 15.97 9.93
C GLN A 413 -0.09 15.48 8.60
N ASP A 414 -0.16 16.34 7.59
CA ASP A 414 -0.41 15.93 6.20
C ASP A 414 0.90 15.43 5.57
N ASN A 415 1.02 14.11 5.44
CA ASN A 415 2.20 13.39 4.93
C ASN A 415 2.45 13.64 3.45
N GLU A 416 1.39 13.91 2.67
CA GLU A 416 1.49 14.17 1.24
C GLU A 416 2.02 15.58 0.97
N LYS A 417 1.56 16.56 1.77
CA LYS A 417 1.90 17.97 1.59
C LYS A 417 3.11 18.42 2.42
N GLY A 418 3.56 17.62 3.39
CA GLY A 418 4.66 18.01 4.28
C GLY A 418 4.30 19.21 5.17
N ILE A 419 3.05 19.28 5.63
CA ILE A 419 2.54 20.35 6.51
C ILE A 419 1.86 19.75 7.74
N ILE A 420 1.69 20.55 8.79
CA ILE A 420 1.01 20.14 10.02
C ILE A 420 -0.14 21.12 10.27
N TRP A 421 -1.31 20.57 10.51
CA TRP A 421 -2.55 21.27 10.81
C TRP A 421 -2.83 21.28 12.31
N GLU A 422 -3.35 22.40 12.79
CA GLU A 422 -3.96 22.51 14.11
C GLU A 422 -5.21 21.62 14.15
N GLU A 423 -5.43 20.84 15.20
CA GLU A 423 -6.77 20.26 15.46
C GLU A 423 -7.60 21.14 16.40
N LYS A 424 -8.91 21.27 16.15
CA LYS A 424 -9.83 22.02 17.03
C LYS A 424 -10.24 21.18 18.24
N SER A 425 -10.71 21.83 19.30
CA SER A 425 -11.18 21.17 20.53
C SER A 425 -12.68 21.37 20.76
N LYS A 426 -13.32 20.42 21.45
CA LYS A 426 -14.68 20.57 22.00
C LYS A 426 -14.71 21.34 23.31
N ASP A 427 -13.57 21.45 24.00
CA ASP A 427 -13.47 22.18 25.24
C ASP A 427 -13.28 23.68 24.98
N GLU A 428 -13.90 24.50 25.83
CA GLU A 428 -13.75 25.96 25.77
C GLU A 428 -12.29 26.38 25.96
N GLY A 429 -11.88 27.41 25.21
CA GLY A 429 -10.52 27.94 25.20
C GLY A 429 -10.08 28.36 23.80
N LEU A 430 -8.77 28.59 23.64
CA LEU A 430 -8.19 29.10 22.38
C LEU A 430 -8.61 28.30 21.14
N ARG A 431 -8.54 26.96 21.21
CA ARG A 431 -8.84 26.06 20.08
C ARG A 431 -10.29 25.58 20.03
N TYR A 432 -11.20 26.19 20.79
CA TYR A 432 -12.60 25.76 20.79
C TYR A 432 -13.20 25.85 19.38
N PHE A 433 -13.83 24.76 18.92
CA PHE A 433 -14.28 24.60 17.54
C PHE A 433 -15.27 25.69 17.09
N ASN A 434 -16.04 26.25 18.03
CA ASN A 434 -17.04 27.27 17.75
C ASN A 434 -16.50 28.71 17.90
N ASN A 435 -15.21 28.90 18.21
CA ASN A 435 -14.60 30.22 18.18
C ASN A 435 -14.61 30.78 16.75
N THR A 436 -14.94 32.05 16.62
CA THR A 436 -14.97 32.79 15.35
C THR A 436 -14.16 34.07 15.48
N TYR A 437 -13.61 34.53 14.35
CA TYR A 437 -12.61 35.58 14.30
C TYR A 437 -12.92 36.52 13.14
N SER A 438 -12.72 37.81 13.35
CA SER A 438 -12.61 38.76 12.25
C SER A 438 -11.27 38.62 11.54
N TRP A 439 -11.22 38.97 10.26
CA TRP A 439 -9.97 38.88 9.53
C TRP A 439 -9.13 40.14 9.79
N PHE A 440 -7.89 39.96 10.23
CA PHE A 440 -6.90 41.01 10.43
C PHE A 440 -5.50 40.50 10.08
N ASN A 441 -4.76 41.30 9.29
CA ASN A 441 -3.35 41.09 8.96
C ASN A 441 -2.63 42.45 8.90
N PRO A 442 -1.72 42.75 9.85
CA PRO A 442 -1.03 44.04 9.89
C PRO A 442 0.08 44.18 8.83
N VAL A 443 0.45 43.09 8.14
CA VAL A 443 1.55 43.11 7.16
C VAL A 443 1.05 43.63 5.81
N ALA A 444 1.46 44.85 5.45
CA ALA A 444 0.99 45.57 4.27
C ALA A 444 1.17 44.79 2.97
N GLU A 445 2.26 44.03 2.84
CA GLU A 445 2.61 43.26 1.64
C GLU A 445 1.69 42.06 1.41
N SER A 446 1.02 41.55 2.45
CA SER A 446 0.19 40.35 2.39
C SER A 446 -1.26 40.59 2.77
N ASN A 447 -1.64 41.82 3.15
CA ASN A 447 -3.00 42.12 3.56
C ASN A 447 -3.95 42.48 2.41
N GLY A 448 -3.45 42.62 1.18
CA GLY A 448 -4.28 42.99 0.03
C GLY A 448 -4.78 44.43 0.05
N GLY A 449 -4.06 45.34 0.70
CA GLY A 449 -4.34 46.78 0.70
C GLY A 449 -5.30 47.28 1.77
N PHE A 450 -5.79 46.40 2.65
CA PHE A 450 -6.56 46.78 3.84
C PHE A 450 -6.30 45.76 4.96
N GLU A 451 -5.85 46.22 6.12
CA GLU A 451 -5.45 45.33 7.21
C GLU A 451 -6.60 44.51 7.81
N GLY A 452 -7.86 44.95 7.68
CA GLY A 452 -9.03 44.26 8.21
C GLY A 452 -9.52 44.85 9.54
N TYR A 453 -10.11 44.02 10.40
CA TYR A 453 -10.71 44.47 11.66
C TYR A 453 -10.20 43.65 12.84
N GLN A 454 -9.71 44.35 13.86
CA GLN A 454 -9.27 43.74 15.12
C GLN A 454 -10.45 43.39 16.02
N ASN A 455 -10.36 42.24 16.70
CA ASN A 455 -11.23 41.83 17.80
C ASN A 455 -12.76 41.96 17.55
N LYS A 456 -13.26 41.53 16.39
CA LYS A 456 -14.71 41.53 16.08
C LYS A 456 -15.35 40.14 16.02
N GLY A 457 -14.60 39.08 16.30
CA GLY A 457 -15.13 37.74 16.42
C GLY A 457 -15.75 37.42 17.78
N ASN A 458 -16.13 36.15 17.99
CA ASN A 458 -16.56 35.61 19.27
C ASN A 458 -15.68 34.40 19.63
N CYS A 459 -14.79 34.57 20.59
CA CYS A 459 -13.76 33.61 20.95
C CYS A 459 -13.32 33.81 22.41
N THR A 460 -12.47 32.90 22.91
CA THR A 460 -11.83 33.03 24.23
C THR A 460 -10.32 32.81 24.13
N GLY A 461 -9.56 33.47 25.01
CA GLY A 461 -8.12 33.29 25.16
C GLY A 461 -7.22 34.19 24.30
N SER A 462 -7.77 34.94 23.35
CA SER A 462 -7.08 35.97 22.56
C SER A 462 -8.04 37.12 22.22
N ALA A 463 -7.53 38.18 21.58
CA ALA A 463 -8.41 39.03 20.78
C ALA A 463 -8.96 38.20 19.61
N CYS A 464 -10.23 38.41 19.26
CA CYS A 464 -10.97 37.59 18.30
C CYS A 464 -10.77 38.06 16.86
N ASP A 465 -9.50 38.11 16.45
CA ASP A 465 -9.07 38.27 15.06
C ASP A 465 -7.98 37.27 14.68
N THR A 466 -7.80 37.05 13.36
CA THR A 466 -6.90 36.03 12.81
C THR A 466 -5.44 36.20 13.23
N HIS A 467 -4.95 37.43 13.36
CA HIS A 467 -3.56 37.70 13.73
C HIS A 467 -3.32 37.39 15.22
N ALA A 468 -4.14 37.95 16.10
CA ALA A 468 -4.02 37.73 17.54
C ALA A 468 -4.23 36.24 17.91
N TYR A 469 -5.07 35.53 17.16
CA TYR A 469 -5.23 34.09 17.33
C TYR A 469 -3.95 33.31 17.01
N ALA A 470 -3.31 33.60 15.86
CA ALA A 470 -2.05 32.96 15.49
C ALA A 470 -0.93 33.28 16.50
N GLU A 471 -0.83 34.52 16.96
CA GLU A 471 0.13 34.92 18.01
C GLU A 471 -0.11 34.19 19.34
N ALA A 472 -1.37 33.99 19.72
CA ALA A 472 -1.71 33.27 20.95
C ALA A 472 -1.38 31.76 20.86
N ILE A 473 -1.63 31.12 19.71
CA ILE A 473 -1.24 29.71 19.48
C ILE A 473 0.29 29.58 19.47
N ASN A 474 0.99 30.50 18.79
CA ASN A 474 2.46 30.52 18.80
C ASN A 474 3.02 30.76 20.19
N SER A 475 2.43 31.65 20.99
CA SER A 475 2.85 31.84 22.39
C SER A 475 2.66 30.57 23.24
N LYS A 476 1.66 29.74 22.91
CA LYS A 476 1.42 28.45 23.58
C LYS A 476 2.38 27.33 23.18
N GLY A 477 3.04 27.41 22.03
CA GLY A 477 3.92 26.33 21.57
C GLY A 477 3.16 25.06 21.16
N LEU A 478 2.01 25.19 20.50
CA LEU A 478 1.16 24.05 20.13
C LEU A 478 1.97 23.00 19.34
N CYS A 479 1.92 21.74 19.79
CA CYS A 479 2.66 20.63 19.18
C CYS A 479 4.18 20.88 19.13
N GLY A 480 4.71 21.52 20.18
CA GLY A 480 6.11 21.89 20.31
C GLY A 480 6.57 23.02 19.38
N ALA A 481 5.65 23.78 18.77
CA ALA A 481 5.94 24.70 17.69
C ALA A 481 5.38 26.11 17.85
N HIS A 482 6.08 27.09 17.27
CA HIS A 482 5.84 28.53 17.44
C HIS A 482 5.73 29.31 16.12
N ASP A 483 5.58 28.61 14.99
CA ASP A 483 5.58 29.12 13.62
C ASP A 483 4.24 28.84 12.89
N TRP A 484 3.14 28.73 13.65
CA TRP A 484 1.79 28.57 13.14
C TRP A 484 1.30 29.83 12.42
N ARG A 485 0.65 29.64 11.27
CA ARG A 485 0.07 30.70 10.47
C ARG A 485 -1.28 30.32 9.89
N ILE A 486 -2.00 31.32 9.39
CA ILE A 486 -3.22 31.11 8.60
C ILE A 486 -2.82 30.46 7.25
N PRO A 487 -3.52 29.41 6.77
CA PRO A 487 -3.32 28.80 5.45
C PRO A 487 -3.52 29.78 4.30
N THR A 488 -2.82 29.59 3.19
CA THR A 488 -3.30 30.12 1.89
C THR A 488 -4.58 29.39 1.48
N ILE A 489 -5.35 29.96 0.54
CA ILE A 489 -6.55 29.30 0.04
C ILE A 489 -6.21 27.95 -0.61
N GLU A 490 -5.09 27.84 -1.31
CA GLU A 490 -4.65 26.60 -1.96
C GLU A 490 -4.35 25.51 -0.93
N GLU A 491 -3.71 25.86 0.19
CA GLU A 491 -3.43 24.94 1.29
C GLU A 491 -4.71 24.52 2.00
N LEU A 492 -5.57 25.47 2.39
CA LEU A 492 -6.83 25.17 3.08
C LEU A 492 -7.74 24.29 2.22
N ASN A 493 -7.75 24.54 0.91
CA ASN A 493 -8.50 23.78 -0.07
C ASN A 493 -8.06 22.31 -0.12
N THR A 494 -6.82 21.96 0.26
CA THR A 494 -6.40 20.55 0.29
C THR A 494 -7.17 19.73 1.32
N LEU A 495 -7.71 20.34 2.38
CA LEU A 495 -8.48 19.64 3.42
C LEU A 495 -9.88 19.25 2.99
N VAL A 496 -10.41 19.83 1.89
CA VAL A 496 -11.74 19.49 1.39
C VAL A 496 -11.75 18.02 0.94
N TYR A 497 -12.57 17.23 1.62
CA TYR A 497 -12.77 15.80 1.38
C TYR A 497 -14.26 15.54 1.24
N CYS A 498 -14.68 15.04 0.08
CA CYS A 498 -16.09 14.87 -0.28
C CYS A 498 -16.63 13.48 0.07
N GLY A 499 -15.84 12.61 0.73
CA GLY A 499 -16.27 11.24 1.02
C GLY A 499 -16.63 10.48 -0.27
N PRO A 500 -17.83 9.88 -0.37
CA PRO A 500 -18.29 9.18 -1.57
C PRO A 500 -18.70 10.12 -2.72
N GLY A 501 -18.73 11.43 -2.50
CA GLY A 501 -19.07 12.43 -3.50
C GLY A 501 -17.86 12.93 -4.27
N ASP A 502 -18.11 13.44 -5.48
CA ASP A 502 -17.08 14.01 -6.35
C ASP A 502 -16.75 15.45 -5.96
N ARG A 503 -15.62 15.94 -6.46
CA ARG A 503 -15.17 17.31 -6.24
C ARG A 503 -15.07 18.04 -7.57
N ASP A 504 -15.73 19.20 -7.64
CA ASP A 504 -15.65 20.08 -8.80
C ASP A 504 -14.20 20.52 -9.05
N THR A 505 -13.80 20.63 -10.32
CA THR A 505 -12.43 20.97 -10.72
C THR A 505 -12.10 22.40 -10.31
N TRP A 506 -11.25 22.54 -9.29
CA TRP A 506 -10.73 23.82 -8.86
C TRP A 506 -9.64 24.32 -9.82
N HIS A 507 -9.81 25.53 -10.34
CA HIS A 507 -8.77 26.27 -11.07
C HIS A 507 -8.32 27.50 -10.28
N PRO A 508 -7.01 27.78 -10.18
CA PRO A 508 -6.51 29.00 -9.56
C PRO A 508 -7.16 30.25 -10.19
N GLY A 509 -7.92 31.01 -9.40
CA GLY A 509 -8.57 32.25 -9.83
C GLY A 509 -9.99 32.12 -10.40
N GLN A 510 -10.60 30.93 -10.40
CA GLN A 510 -12.03 30.74 -10.72
C GLN A 510 -12.85 30.27 -9.52
N TRP A 511 -14.17 30.42 -9.60
CA TRP A 511 -15.12 29.93 -8.60
C TRP A 511 -15.28 28.41 -8.69
N SER A 512 -15.47 27.80 -7.51
CA SER A 512 -15.88 26.41 -7.26
C SER A 512 -14.77 25.36 -7.14
N GLY A 513 -14.83 24.64 -6.02
CA GLY A 513 -14.11 23.41 -5.68
C GLY A 513 -14.96 22.55 -4.72
N LYS A 514 -16.28 22.72 -4.82
CA LYS A 514 -17.29 22.14 -3.93
C LYS A 514 -17.40 20.63 -4.11
N CYS A 515 -17.91 19.99 -3.07
CA CYS A 515 -18.37 18.63 -3.14
C CYS A 515 -19.72 18.56 -3.87
N MET A 516 -19.85 17.53 -4.69
CA MET A 516 -20.98 17.30 -5.58
C MET A 516 -21.58 15.92 -5.31
N GLY A 517 -22.88 15.79 -5.55
CA GLY A 517 -23.65 14.59 -5.18
C GLY A 517 -23.88 14.46 -3.67
N ASP A 518 -24.02 13.22 -3.21
CA ASP A 518 -24.11 12.90 -1.79
C ASP A 518 -22.70 12.76 -1.23
N TYR A 519 -22.35 13.64 -0.30
CA TYR A 519 -21.03 13.69 0.32
C TYR A 519 -21.17 13.78 1.83
N GLN A 520 -20.09 13.38 2.51
CA GLN A 520 -19.98 13.54 3.95
C GLN A 520 -20.00 15.03 4.34
N LYS A 521 -20.70 15.34 5.45
CA LYS A 521 -20.66 16.66 6.09
C LYS A 521 -20.13 16.52 7.52
N PRO A 522 -19.18 17.37 7.95
CA PRO A 522 -18.43 18.33 7.14
C PRO A 522 -17.59 17.65 6.05
N THR A 523 -17.31 18.37 4.96
CA THR A 523 -16.50 17.98 3.80
C THR A 523 -15.00 17.98 4.11
N ILE A 524 -14.62 17.27 5.16
CA ILE A 524 -13.26 17.09 5.64
C ILE A 524 -13.18 15.69 6.27
N ASN A 525 -12.01 15.07 6.29
CA ASN A 525 -11.85 13.76 6.93
C ASN A 525 -12.07 13.88 8.44
N SER A 526 -13.24 13.41 8.92
CA SER A 526 -13.66 13.52 10.32
C SER A 526 -12.87 12.66 11.29
N ASP A 527 -12.15 11.64 10.81
CA ASP A 527 -11.34 10.77 11.68
C ASP A 527 -10.09 11.48 12.18
N TYR A 528 -9.66 12.53 11.47
CA TYR A 528 -8.51 13.37 11.80
C TYR A 528 -8.91 14.79 12.21
N PHE A 529 -10.05 15.29 11.71
CA PHE A 529 -10.57 16.63 12.01
C PHE A 529 -12.00 16.61 12.55
N PRO A 530 -12.28 15.84 13.63
CA PRO A 530 -13.63 15.62 14.15
C PRO A 530 -14.34 16.91 14.63
N ASN A 531 -13.57 17.94 14.96
CA ASN A 531 -14.09 19.18 15.53
C ASN A 531 -14.20 20.30 14.48
N THR A 532 -14.71 19.99 13.30
CA THR A 532 -14.96 20.97 12.23
C THR A 532 -16.46 21.24 12.11
N PRO A 533 -16.94 22.49 12.31
CA PRO A 533 -18.34 22.84 12.07
C PRO A 533 -18.73 22.64 10.60
N GLU A 534 -19.86 21.98 10.35
CA GLU A 534 -20.37 21.73 8.99
C GLU A 534 -21.13 22.92 8.38
N TRP A 535 -21.36 24.00 9.10
CA TRP A 535 -22.22 25.12 8.65
C TRP A 535 -21.45 26.42 8.40
N SER A 536 -20.13 26.36 8.29
CA SER A 536 -19.34 27.58 8.47
C SER A 536 -18.11 27.71 7.58
N TRP A 537 -17.71 28.97 7.38
CA TRP A 537 -16.54 29.35 6.61
C TRP A 537 -15.28 29.32 7.46
N PHE A 538 -14.17 29.01 6.81
CA PHE A 538 -12.83 29.08 7.36
C PHE A 538 -12.00 30.10 6.58
N TRP A 539 -11.40 31.03 7.30
CA TRP A 539 -10.53 32.04 6.71
C TRP A 539 -9.25 31.43 6.13
N SER A 540 -8.84 31.95 4.97
CA SER A 540 -7.47 31.83 4.47
C SER A 540 -6.68 33.14 4.66
N SER A 541 -5.39 33.12 4.34
CA SER A 541 -4.49 34.25 4.27
C SER A 541 -4.47 34.89 2.88
N SER A 542 -5.31 34.43 1.95
CA SER A 542 -5.32 34.87 0.56
C SER A 542 -6.31 36.02 0.37
N PRO A 543 -5.87 37.29 0.29
CA PRO A 543 -6.77 38.40 -0.02
C PRO A 543 -7.30 38.32 -1.45
N SER A 544 -8.45 38.96 -1.71
CA SER A 544 -8.95 39.12 -3.07
C SER A 544 -8.07 40.10 -3.85
N ALA A 545 -7.69 39.72 -5.09
CA ALA A 545 -6.90 40.58 -5.96
C ALA A 545 -7.64 41.86 -6.41
N ASN A 546 -8.96 41.81 -6.46
CA ASN A 546 -9.81 42.89 -6.98
C ASN A 546 -10.47 43.74 -5.88
N TYR A 547 -10.53 43.24 -4.65
CA TYR A 547 -11.29 43.85 -3.56
C TYR A 547 -10.51 43.79 -2.24
N SER A 548 -9.93 44.92 -1.83
CA SER A 548 -9.10 44.97 -0.62
C SER A 548 -9.85 44.62 0.68
N ASN A 549 -11.18 44.74 0.69
CA ASN A 549 -12.03 44.40 1.83
C ASN A 549 -12.47 42.93 1.87
N LEU A 550 -12.06 42.10 0.92
CA LEU A 550 -12.47 40.69 0.80
C LEU A 550 -11.28 39.72 0.91
N VAL A 551 -11.55 38.52 1.44
CA VAL A 551 -10.56 37.44 1.61
C VAL A 551 -11.21 36.11 1.28
N TRP A 552 -10.46 35.23 0.63
CA TRP A 552 -10.92 33.88 0.32
C TRP A 552 -11.09 33.02 1.57
N GLY A 553 -12.07 32.12 1.53
CA GLY A 553 -12.28 31.09 2.53
C GLY A 553 -12.88 29.82 1.93
N VAL A 554 -12.94 28.78 2.75
CA VAL A 554 -13.55 27.49 2.41
C VAL A 554 -14.74 27.24 3.33
N HIS A 555 -15.88 26.84 2.77
CA HIS A 555 -17.07 26.44 3.50
C HIS A 555 -17.10 24.91 3.64
N PHE A 556 -16.73 24.38 4.81
CA PHE A 556 -16.64 22.93 5.00
C PHE A 556 -18.00 22.21 5.03
N GLY A 557 -19.13 22.91 4.95
CA GLY A 557 -20.43 22.24 4.75
C GLY A 557 -20.64 21.65 3.37
N ASN A 558 -19.88 22.11 2.37
CA ASN A 558 -20.04 21.73 0.98
C ASN A 558 -18.75 21.87 0.15
N GLY A 559 -17.60 22.15 0.77
CA GLY A 559 -16.31 22.38 0.11
C GLY A 559 -16.24 23.66 -0.73
N TYR A 560 -17.25 24.53 -0.68
CA TYR A 560 -17.32 25.69 -1.57
C TYR A 560 -16.26 26.73 -1.20
N ILE A 561 -15.64 27.33 -2.22
CA ILE A 561 -14.58 28.34 -2.08
C ILE A 561 -15.11 29.65 -2.61
N ASP A 562 -15.08 30.68 -1.78
CA ASP A 562 -15.49 32.03 -2.15
C ASP A 562 -14.83 33.06 -1.24
N TYR A 563 -14.98 34.34 -1.57
CA TYR A 563 -14.51 35.44 -0.75
C TYR A 563 -15.59 35.95 0.21
N ASN A 564 -15.16 36.34 1.41
CA ASN A 564 -15.99 36.98 2.42
C ASN A 564 -15.39 38.31 2.87
N GLY A 565 -16.23 39.20 3.40
CA GLY A 565 -15.78 40.49 3.91
C GLY A 565 -14.97 40.35 5.20
N LYS A 566 -13.85 41.07 5.31
CA LYS A 566 -12.94 41.02 6.48
C LYS A 566 -13.61 41.34 7.83
N ASN A 567 -14.80 41.94 7.81
CA ASN A 567 -15.60 42.25 9.00
C ASN A 567 -16.48 41.09 9.49
N ARG A 568 -16.62 40.00 8.71
CA ARG A 568 -17.38 38.83 9.14
C ARG A 568 -16.63 38.06 10.22
N SER A 569 -17.38 37.29 11.00
CA SER A 569 -16.89 36.44 12.06
C SER A 569 -16.93 34.99 11.59
N GLU A 570 -15.79 34.45 11.16
CA GLU A 570 -15.69 33.10 10.58
C GLU A 570 -14.63 32.27 11.34
N HIS A 571 -14.54 30.96 11.11
CA HIS A 571 -13.59 30.12 11.83
C HIS A 571 -12.18 30.19 11.25
N VAL A 572 -11.22 29.67 12.01
CA VAL A 572 -9.81 29.61 11.66
C VAL A 572 -9.22 28.26 12.07
N ARG A 573 -8.40 27.71 11.18
CA ARG A 573 -7.51 26.57 11.44
C ARG A 573 -6.11 26.96 10.99
N LEU A 574 -5.12 26.83 11.88
CA LEU A 574 -3.74 27.16 11.54
C LEU A 574 -3.01 25.98 10.90
N LEU A 575 -1.95 26.29 10.17
CA LEU A 575 -0.96 25.32 9.72
C LEU A 575 0.47 25.82 9.89
N ARG A 576 1.40 24.87 9.77
CA ARG A 576 2.83 25.11 9.68
C ARG A 576 3.49 24.13 8.71
N SER A 577 4.70 24.44 8.26
CA SER A 577 5.52 23.49 7.48
C SER A 577 6.11 22.41 8.38
N LYS A 578 6.32 21.21 7.83
CA LYS A 578 7.11 20.15 8.47
C LYS A 578 8.59 20.49 8.28
N ASN A 579 9.25 20.95 9.34
CA ASN A 579 10.70 21.21 9.34
C ASN A 579 11.50 19.91 9.46
#